data_AF-A0A2H5WMJ5-F1
#
_entry.id   AF-A0A2H5WMJ5-F1
#
_cell.length_a   1.000
_cell.length_b   1.000
_cell.length_c   1.000
_cell.angle_alpha   90.00
_cell.angle_beta   90.00
_cell.angle_gamma   90.00
#
_symmetry.space_group_name_H-M   'P 1'
#
loop_
_entity.id
_entity.type
_entity.pdbx_description
1 polymer ?
#
loop_
_entity_poly.entity_id
_entity_poly.type
_entity_poly.pdbx_seq_one_letter_code
_entity_poly.pdbx_strand_id
1 'polypeptide(L)'
;MRAVERLAKAGNAFYLFGKVWKSGGIRWMGLLACWLLSALWGTAGERGLHLFTLHQYVVQLNELRVSLGLPPLKVNLELCEAAQTQANEILIMQACSHVDRQGRRADARALQAGYRFMMLAENLAAGQPSWERAIEGWLNSPPHRMAMLAPDYREVGVGSAWTNTGRYTTAWAQVLGTRRGVYPLIINLDAPWTENPSVRLYVHGARRATAMRLSNDGRNWSEWRTPQEWVDWELPHEPGEHTVYVQLIIRGRVYETSDSILLR
;
A
#
# COMPACT_ATOMS: atom_id res chain seq x y z
N MET A 1 -9.40 4.13 36.47
CA MET A 1 -10.11 5.37 36.08
C MET A 1 -9.22 6.56 36.42
N ARG A 2 -8.62 7.22 35.43
CA ARG A 2 -7.67 8.36 35.59
C ARG A 2 -6.38 7.96 36.34
N ALA A 3 -5.25 8.64 36.17
CA ALA A 3 -4.98 9.84 35.37
C ALA A 3 -4.07 9.58 34.16
N VAL A 4 -4.36 10.31 33.09
CA VAL A 4 -3.45 10.64 31.99
C VAL A 4 -3.17 12.16 32.12
N GLU A 5 -2.19 12.67 31.37
CA GLU A 5 -1.80 14.08 31.19
C GLU A 5 -0.80 14.70 32.18
N ARG A 6 -0.04 15.66 31.63
CA ARG A 6 0.89 16.63 32.27
C ARG A 6 2.21 15.96 32.71
N LEU A 7 3.37 16.43 32.27
CA LEU A 7 3.71 17.79 31.81
C LEU A 7 4.10 17.87 30.32
N ALA A 8 3.64 18.95 29.67
CA ALA A 8 4.18 19.46 28.42
C ALA A 8 4.42 20.97 28.57
N LYS A 9 5.27 21.55 27.69
CA LYS A 9 5.53 23.00 27.50
C LYS A 9 6.38 23.73 28.56
N ALA A 10 7.69 23.72 28.34
CA ALA A 10 8.59 24.89 28.42
C ALA A 10 9.90 24.54 27.67
N GLY A 11 10.55 25.42 26.90
CA GLY A 11 10.25 26.78 26.46
C GLY A 11 11.13 27.17 25.25
N ASN A 12 10.88 28.32 24.61
CA ASN A 12 11.50 28.68 23.33
C ASN A 12 12.87 29.41 23.43
N ALA A 13 13.79 29.03 22.54
CA ALA A 13 14.70 29.89 21.75
C ALA A 13 15.87 30.68 22.41
N PHE A 14 16.65 31.31 21.51
CA PHE A 14 17.72 32.33 21.68
C PHE A 14 19.16 31.92 22.07
N TYR A 15 19.97 31.62 21.04
CA TYR A 15 21.08 32.47 20.55
C TYR A 15 21.82 33.43 21.55
N LEU A 16 23.13 33.20 21.82
CA LEU A 16 24.30 34.06 21.43
C LEU A 16 25.63 33.79 22.21
N PHE A 17 26.77 34.15 21.57
CA PHE A 17 28.17 34.38 22.06
C PHE A 17 28.67 33.68 23.36
N GLY A 18 29.71 32.84 23.40
CA GLY A 18 30.95 32.79 22.63
C GLY A 18 32.21 33.16 23.47
N LYS A 19 33.23 32.28 23.55
CA LYS A 19 34.65 32.63 23.82
C LYS A 19 35.61 31.45 23.57
N VAL A 20 36.91 31.75 23.54
CA VAL A 20 38.08 30.89 23.18
C VAL A 20 39.16 31.15 24.25
N TRP A 21 40.06 30.26 24.68
CA TRP A 21 40.77 29.12 24.06
C TRP A 21 40.73 27.88 25.02
N LYS A 22 41.69 26.94 25.18
CA LYS A 22 43.10 26.75 24.75
C LYS A 22 43.51 25.27 24.70
N SER A 23 44.49 24.94 23.84
CA SER A 23 45.48 23.83 23.92
C SER A 23 45.11 22.48 24.57
N GLY A 24 45.18 21.40 23.77
CA GLY A 24 45.26 20.00 24.25
C GLY A 24 44.80 19.03 23.15
N GLY A 25 45.70 18.20 22.60
CA GLY A 25 45.39 17.36 21.44
C GLY A 25 45.09 15.91 21.81
N ILE A 26 44.07 15.30 21.17
CA ILE A 26 43.91 13.86 20.95
C ILE A 26 42.92 13.62 19.78
N ARG A 27 43.27 12.66 18.90
CA ARG A 27 42.49 12.01 17.83
C ARG A 27 41.08 12.55 17.46
N TRP A 28 40.98 13.19 16.31
CA TRP A 28 39.73 13.27 15.52
C TRP A 28 39.50 11.96 14.76
N MET A 29 38.66 11.05 15.28
CA MET A 29 38.24 9.83 14.55
C MET A 29 36.88 9.26 15.00
N GLY A 30 35.98 10.10 15.54
CA GLY A 30 34.80 9.63 16.31
C GLY A 30 33.43 10.22 15.96
N LEU A 31 33.25 10.94 14.84
CA LEU A 31 31.98 11.64 14.54
C LEU A 31 31.32 11.31 13.19
N LEU A 32 31.96 10.54 12.30
CA LEU A 32 31.38 10.14 11.01
C LEU A 32 30.49 8.87 11.08
N ALA A 33 30.70 8.00 12.08
CA ALA A 33 29.96 6.74 12.19
C ALA A 33 28.47 6.92 12.55
N CYS A 34 28.15 7.87 13.44
CA CYS A 34 26.80 8.05 13.96
C CYS A 34 25.81 8.67 12.95
N TRP A 35 26.30 9.33 11.90
CA TRP A 35 25.47 9.91 10.83
C TRP A 35 25.06 8.91 9.74
N LEU A 36 25.82 7.82 9.55
CA LEU A 36 25.47 6.78 8.57
C LEU A 36 24.47 5.77 9.12
N LEU A 37 24.59 5.39 10.40
CA LEU A 37 23.64 4.48 11.06
C LEU A 37 22.22 5.08 11.20
N SER A 38 22.14 6.37 11.51
CA SER A 38 20.87 7.09 11.64
C SER A 38 20.14 7.23 10.29
N ALA A 39 20.86 7.50 9.20
CA ALA A 39 20.29 7.56 7.85
C ALA A 39 19.72 6.20 7.38
N LEU A 40 20.42 5.10 7.69
CA LEU A 40 19.98 3.75 7.30
C LEU A 40 18.73 3.30 8.07
N TRP A 41 18.63 3.60 9.37
CA TRP A 41 17.42 3.28 10.16
C TRP A 41 16.23 4.19 9.84
N GLY A 42 16.44 5.48 9.61
CA GLY A 42 15.37 6.42 9.24
C GLY A 42 14.59 5.97 8.00
N THR A 43 15.30 5.73 6.89
CA THR A 43 14.63 5.32 5.64
C THR A 43 13.98 3.94 5.69
N ALA A 44 14.35 3.07 6.64
CA ALA A 44 13.69 1.78 6.84
C ALA A 44 12.36 1.95 7.59
N GLY A 45 12.36 2.72 8.69
CA GLY A 45 11.15 3.02 9.46
C GLY A 45 10.11 3.80 8.66
N GLU A 46 10.54 4.81 7.89
CA GLU A 46 9.66 5.61 7.02
C GLU A 46 9.00 4.76 5.93
N ARG A 47 9.76 3.86 5.28
CA ARG A 47 9.20 2.93 4.28
C ARG A 47 8.22 1.93 4.90
N GLY A 48 8.52 1.39 6.08
CA GLY A 48 7.59 0.51 6.80
C GLY A 48 6.28 1.21 7.16
N LEU A 49 6.35 2.44 7.68
CA LEU A 49 5.16 3.24 8.01
C LEU A 49 4.34 3.60 6.75
N HIS A 50 5.00 3.99 5.66
CA HIS A 50 4.33 4.29 4.39
C HIS A 50 3.59 3.07 3.82
N LEU A 51 4.25 1.91 3.76
CA LEU A 51 3.63 0.66 3.33
C LEU A 51 2.43 0.29 4.22
N PHE A 52 2.59 0.37 5.54
CA PHE A 52 1.49 0.14 6.49
C PHE A 52 0.28 1.03 6.19
N THR A 53 0.49 2.33 5.96
CA THR A 53 -0.58 3.28 5.59
C THR A 53 -1.26 2.94 4.26
N LEU A 54 -0.51 2.55 3.23
CA LEU A 54 -1.07 2.11 1.94
C LEU A 54 -2.00 0.89 2.11
N HIS A 55 -1.57 -0.11 2.89
CA HIS A 55 -2.39 -1.28 3.18
C HIS A 55 -3.66 -0.91 3.98
N GLN A 56 -3.58 0.00 4.97
CA GLN A 56 -4.79 0.49 5.66
C GLN A 56 -5.80 1.14 4.72
N TYR A 57 -5.34 1.96 3.76
CA TYR A 57 -6.22 2.57 2.75
C TYR A 57 -6.88 1.53 1.83
N VAL A 58 -6.15 0.48 1.46
CA VAL A 58 -6.68 -0.61 0.60
C VAL A 58 -7.60 -1.56 1.37
N VAL A 59 -7.38 -1.81 2.66
CA VAL A 59 -8.33 -2.55 3.52
C VAL A 59 -9.69 -1.87 3.55
N GLN A 60 -9.77 -0.55 3.83
CA GLN A 60 -11.03 0.19 3.83
C GLN A 60 -11.76 0.12 2.47
N LEU A 61 -11.01 0.21 1.36
CA LEU A 61 -11.54 0.06 0.01
C LEU A 61 -12.05 -1.37 -0.25
N ASN A 62 -11.37 -2.37 0.30
CA ASN A 62 -11.72 -3.78 0.17
C ASN A 62 -12.94 -4.17 1.03
N GLU A 63 -13.09 -3.61 2.22
CA GLU A 63 -14.31 -3.73 3.03
C GLU A 63 -15.53 -3.21 2.25
N LEU A 64 -15.43 -2.00 1.67
CA LEU A 64 -16.44 -1.43 0.79
C LEU A 64 -16.74 -2.34 -0.41
N ARG A 65 -15.72 -2.82 -1.13
CA ARG A 65 -15.91 -3.71 -2.29
C ARG A 65 -16.56 -5.04 -1.92
N VAL A 66 -16.11 -5.68 -0.84
CA VAL A 66 -16.64 -6.97 -0.39
C VAL A 66 -18.06 -6.85 0.16
N SER A 67 -18.42 -5.74 0.82
CA SER A 67 -19.82 -5.46 1.22
C SER A 67 -20.79 -5.34 0.04
N LEU A 68 -20.26 -5.10 -1.17
CA LEU A 68 -21.00 -5.05 -2.44
C LEU A 68 -20.82 -6.34 -3.27
N GLY A 69 -20.23 -7.40 -2.71
CA GLY A 69 -19.98 -8.68 -3.38
C GLY A 69 -18.87 -8.67 -4.44
N LEU A 70 -18.04 -7.62 -4.47
CA LEU A 70 -16.95 -7.46 -5.43
C LEU A 70 -15.64 -8.09 -4.92
N PRO A 71 -14.74 -8.55 -5.82
CA PRO A 71 -13.40 -9.00 -5.43
C PRO A 71 -12.60 -7.89 -4.72
N PRO A 72 -11.88 -8.18 -3.62
CA PRO A 72 -10.88 -7.27 -3.08
C PRO A 72 -9.71 -7.08 -4.05
N LEU A 73 -8.97 -5.98 -3.88
CA LEU A 73 -7.83 -5.55 -4.69
C LEU A 73 -6.53 -5.73 -3.90
N LYS A 74 -5.46 -6.11 -4.58
CA LYS A 74 -4.12 -6.25 -4.00
C LYS A 74 -3.30 -4.96 -4.19
N VAL A 75 -2.65 -4.46 -3.14
CA VAL A 75 -1.62 -3.43 -3.18
C VAL A 75 -0.53 -3.86 -4.16
N ASN A 76 -0.29 -3.02 -5.16
CA ASN A 76 0.79 -3.19 -6.12
C ASN A 76 1.69 -1.94 -6.06
N LEU A 77 2.97 -2.14 -5.71
CA LEU A 77 3.90 -1.04 -5.46
C LEU A 77 4.23 -0.23 -6.74
N GLU A 78 4.20 -0.88 -7.91
CA GLU A 78 4.40 -0.28 -9.22
C GLU A 78 3.24 0.70 -9.54
N LEU A 79 2.01 0.34 -9.15
CA LEU A 79 0.85 1.23 -9.19
C LEU A 79 0.90 2.31 -8.10
N CYS A 80 1.41 2.02 -6.89
CA CYS A 80 1.59 3.02 -5.84
C CYS A 80 2.58 4.12 -6.24
N GLU A 81 3.68 3.78 -6.93
CA GLU A 81 4.61 4.78 -7.48
C GLU A 81 3.93 5.69 -8.52
N ALA A 82 3.15 5.10 -9.43
CA ALA A 82 2.36 5.84 -10.42
C ALA A 82 1.31 6.76 -9.77
N ALA A 83 0.63 6.28 -8.73
CA ALA A 83 -0.35 7.04 -7.96
C ALA A 83 0.30 8.17 -7.14
N GLN A 84 1.38 7.89 -6.41
CA GLN A 84 2.09 8.88 -5.61
C GLN A 84 2.71 9.98 -6.48
N THR A 85 3.23 9.62 -7.66
CA THR A 85 3.64 10.58 -8.67
C THR A 85 2.50 11.55 -9.00
N GLN A 86 1.28 11.05 -9.22
CA GLN A 86 0.15 11.93 -9.57
C GLN A 86 -0.37 12.76 -8.39
N ALA A 87 -0.40 12.21 -7.17
CA ALA A 87 -0.75 12.97 -5.97
C ALA A 87 0.22 14.15 -5.76
N ASN A 88 1.53 13.94 -5.98
CA ASN A 88 2.53 15.00 -5.92
C ASN A 88 2.32 16.05 -7.03
N GLU A 89 2.09 15.62 -8.28
CA GLU A 89 1.89 16.52 -9.43
C GLU A 89 0.62 17.39 -9.28
N ILE A 90 -0.48 16.86 -8.71
CA ILE A 90 -1.70 17.65 -8.40
C ILE A 90 -1.39 18.84 -7.49
N LEU A 91 -0.52 18.65 -6.49
CA LEU A 91 -0.12 19.74 -5.56
C LEU A 91 0.92 20.68 -6.15
N ILE A 92 1.80 20.21 -7.03
CA ILE A 92 2.76 21.05 -7.77
C ILE A 92 2.01 21.95 -8.78
N MET A 93 1.04 21.39 -9.49
CA MET A 93 0.23 22.11 -10.48
C MET A 93 -0.94 22.88 -9.87
N GLN A 94 -1.28 22.62 -8.60
CA GLN A 94 -2.47 23.13 -7.90
C GLN A 94 -3.78 22.90 -8.67
N ALA A 95 -3.85 21.76 -9.38
CA ALA A 95 -4.93 21.40 -10.28
C ALA A 95 -5.18 19.88 -10.26
N CYS A 96 -6.43 19.47 -10.04
CA CYS A 96 -6.82 18.06 -10.19
C CYS A 96 -6.95 17.74 -11.68
N SER A 97 -5.94 17.08 -12.23
CA SER A 97 -5.80 16.74 -13.66
C SER A 97 -5.30 15.30 -13.79
N HIS A 98 -5.77 14.58 -14.81
CA HIS A 98 -5.22 13.25 -15.20
C HIS A 98 -3.90 13.35 -15.98
N VAL A 99 -3.57 14.54 -16.48
CA VAL A 99 -2.34 14.85 -17.21
C VAL A 99 -1.41 15.63 -16.30
N ASP A 100 -0.17 15.18 -16.14
CA ASP A 100 0.86 15.91 -15.36
C ASP A 100 1.63 16.93 -16.20
N ARG A 101 2.53 17.70 -15.58
CA ARG A 101 3.33 18.74 -16.26
C ARG A 101 4.31 18.21 -17.32
N GLN A 102 4.46 16.89 -17.43
CA GLN A 102 5.27 16.22 -18.45
C GLN A 102 4.39 15.65 -19.59
N GLY A 103 3.09 15.91 -19.56
CA GLY A 103 2.12 15.40 -20.54
C GLY A 103 1.72 13.94 -20.32
N ARG A 104 2.20 13.28 -19.27
CA ARG A 104 1.93 11.87 -19.02
C ARG A 104 0.53 11.68 -18.43
N ARG A 105 -0.09 10.55 -18.73
CA ARG A 105 -1.33 10.04 -18.11
C ARG A 105 -1.02 8.78 -17.28
N ALA A 106 -2.04 8.22 -16.63
CA ALA A 106 -1.91 7.08 -15.72
C ALA A 106 -1.22 5.87 -16.35
N ASP A 107 -1.47 5.62 -17.63
CA ASP A 107 -0.85 4.60 -18.46
C ASP A 107 0.67 4.80 -18.61
N ALA A 108 1.09 6.01 -18.97
CA ALA A 108 2.51 6.35 -19.08
C ALA A 108 3.22 6.30 -17.70
N ARG A 109 2.56 6.75 -16.63
CA ARG A 109 3.07 6.62 -15.25
C ARG A 109 3.22 5.16 -14.83
N ALA A 110 2.19 4.33 -15.04
CA ALA A 110 2.21 2.90 -14.73
C ALA A 110 3.28 2.14 -15.54
N LEU A 111 3.41 2.42 -16.85
CA LEU A 111 4.44 1.82 -17.68
C LEU A 111 5.86 2.24 -17.26
N GLN A 112 6.05 3.48 -16.81
CA GLN A 112 7.33 3.99 -16.29
C GLN A 112 7.71 3.31 -14.97
N ALA A 113 6.76 3.13 -14.04
CA ALA A 113 6.93 2.38 -12.80
C ALA A 113 7.00 0.84 -13.00
N GLY A 114 7.03 0.36 -14.24
CA GLY A 114 7.16 -1.07 -14.58
C GLY A 114 5.85 -1.83 -14.80
N TYR A 115 4.71 -1.36 -14.30
CA TYR A 115 3.43 -2.06 -14.37
C TYR A 115 2.92 -2.28 -15.81
N ARG A 116 2.90 -3.54 -16.28
CA ARG A 116 2.45 -3.94 -17.63
C ARG A 116 0.99 -4.41 -17.61
N PHE A 117 0.06 -3.46 -17.70
CA PHE A 117 -1.39 -3.69 -17.59
C PHE A 117 -2.05 -4.30 -18.85
N MET A 118 -3.22 -4.93 -18.67
CA MET A 118 -4.25 -5.09 -19.72
C MET A 118 -5.41 -4.11 -19.55
N MET A 119 -5.73 -3.75 -18.31
CA MET A 119 -6.75 -2.78 -17.94
C MET A 119 -6.16 -1.84 -16.91
N LEU A 120 -6.50 -0.55 -17.02
CA LEU A 120 -6.08 0.50 -16.10
C LEU A 120 -7.20 1.53 -15.91
N ALA A 121 -7.35 2.06 -14.71
CA ALA A 121 -8.13 3.28 -14.44
C ALA A 121 -7.43 4.15 -13.38
N GLU A 122 -7.81 5.41 -13.31
CA GLU A 122 -7.28 6.39 -12.35
C GLU A 122 -8.41 7.23 -11.78
N ASN A 123 -8.50 7.31 -10.45
CA ASN A 123 -9.41 8.16 -9.70
C ASN A 123 -8.58 9.19 -8.92
N LEU A 124 -8.94 10.47 -9.01
CA LEU A 124 -8.18 11.58 -8.42
C LEU A 124 -9.06 12.45 -7.53
N ALA A 125 -8.48 12.97 -6.45
CA ALA A 125 -9.13 13.88 -5.51
C ALA A 125 -8.13 14.93 -5.01
N ALA A 126 -8.62 16.13 -4.69
CA ALA A 126 -7.82 17.27 -4.28
C ALA A 126 -8.62 18.16 -3.30
N GLY A 127 -8.06 18.41 -2.12
CA GLY A 127 -8.71 19.13 -1.02
C GLY A 127 -9.58 18.28 -0.08
N GLN A 128 -9.79 16.98 -0.37
CA GLN A 128 -10.42 16.05 0.56
C GLN A 128 -9.46 15.80 1.75
N PRO A 129 -9.90 15.99 3.02
CA PRO A 129 -8.99 15.99 4.16
C PRO A 129 -8.50 14.61 4.59
N SER A 130 -9.15 13.53 4.13
CA SER A 130 -8.78 12.14 4.43
C SER A 130 -9.16 11.20 3.28
N TRP A 131 -8.63 9.98 3.32
CA TRP A 131 -8.87 8.94 2.33
C TRP A 131 -10.35 8.53 2.24
N GLU A 132 -11.03 8.43 3.39
CA GLU A 132 -12.47 8.15 3.48
C GLU A 132 -13.28 9.21 2.71
N ARG A 133 -12.84 10.48 2.74
CA ARG A 133 -13.48 11.60 2.02
C ARG A 133 -13.13 11.61 0.53
N ALA A 134 -12.00 11.05 0.11
CA ALA A 134 -11.73 10.76 -1.29
C ALA A 134 -12.66 9.65 -1.82
N ILE A 135 -12.80 8.54 -1.07
CA ILE A 135 -13.75 7.46 -1.38
C ILE A 135 -15.19 7.98 -1.43
N GLU A 136 -15.63 8.79 -0.46
CA GLU A 136 -16.96 9.41 -0.46
C GLU A 136 -17.18 10.31 -1.68
N GLY A 137 -16.19 11.14 -2.05
CA GLY A 137 -16.22 11.95 -3.26
C GLY A 137 -16.32 11.12 -4.55
N TRP A 138 -15.58 10.01 -4.63
CA TRP A 138 -15.61 9.11 -5.78
C TRP A 138 -16.92 8.29 -5.85
N LEU A 139 -17.47 7.83 -4.73
CA LEU A 139 -18.77 7.13 -4.66
C LEU A 139 -19.93 8.00 -5.15
N ASN A 140 -19.86 9.31 -4.90
CA ASN A 140 -20.85 10.30 -5.34
C ASN A 140 -20.63 10.80 -6.79
N SER A 141 -19.58 10.32 -7.47
CA SER A 141 -19.26 10.72 -8.84
C SER A 141 -19.33 9.51 -9.79
N PRO A 142 -20.33 9.41 -10.68
CA PRO A 142 -20.56 8.23 -11.52
C PRO A 142 -19.33 7.64 -12.24
N PRO A 143 -18.44 8.41 -12.91
CA PRO A 143 -17.26 7.82 -13.56
C PRO A 143 -16.26 7.24 -12.56
N HIS A 144 -16.00 7.94 -11.44
CA HIS A 144 -15.06 7.48 -10.42
C HIS A 144 -15.58 6.23 -9.68
N ARG A 145 -16.88 6.23 -9.35
CA ARG A 145 -17.60 5.08 -8.79
C ARG A 145 -17.50 3.86 -9.71
N MET A 146 -17.72 4.05 -11.02
CA MET A 146 -17.65 2.97 -12.01
C MET A 146 -16.25 2.34 -12.07
N ALA A 147 -15.19 3.15 -12.01
CA ALA A 147 -13.82 2.62 -11.93
C ALA A 147 -13.58 1.86 -10.61
N MET A 148 -13.88 2.49 -9.47
CA MET A 148 -13.59 1.95 -8.13
C MET A 148 -14.35 0.65 -7.82
N LEU A 149 -15.54 0.47 -8.41
CA LEU A 149 -16.40 -0.70 -8.20
C LEU A 149 -16.38 -1.71 -9.37
N ALA A 150 -15.51 -1.54 -10.37
CA ALA A 150 -15.39 -2.52 -11.45
C ALA A 150 -14.82 -3.86 -10.93
N PRO A 151 -15.39 -5.02 -11.33
CA PRO A 151 -15.00 -6.34 -10.81
C PRO A 151 -13.74 -6.92 -11.47
N ASP A 152 -13.35 -6.43 -12.65
CA ASP A 152 -12.22 -6.98 -13.42
C ASP A 152 -10.84 -6.45 -13.00
N TYR A 153 -10.79 -5.40 -12.16
CA TYR A 153 -9.55 -4.96 -11.49
C TYR A 153 -9.17 -5.92 -10.36
N ARG A 154 -7.87 -6.18 -10.22
CA ARG A 154 -7.30 -7.11 -9.22
C ARG A 154 -6.23 -6.46 -8.36
N GLU A 155 -5.61 -5.42 -8.87
CA GLU A 155 -4.48 -4.73 -8.26
C GLU A 155 -4.81 -3.24 -8.14
N VAL A 156 -4.27 -2.58 -7.12
CA VAL A 156 -4.48 -1.16 -6.85
C VAL A 156 -3.19 -0.53 -6.33
N GLY A 157 -2.95 0.71 -6.75
CA GLY A 157 -2.00 1.62 -6.15
C GLY A 157 -2.72 2.80 -5.54
N VAL A 158 -2.24 3.25 -4.38
CA VAL A 158 -2.71 4.48 -3.72
C VAL A 158 -1.54 5.44 -3.58
N GLY A 159 -1.82 6.72 -3.73
CA GLY A 159 -0.86 7.81 -3.51
C GLY A 159 -1.54 8.98 -2.83
N SER A 160 -0.83 9.64 -1.94
CA SER A 160 -1.36 10.69 -1.06
C SER A 160 -0.30 11.76 -0.79
N ALA A 161 -0.64 13.03 -0.94
CA ALA A 161 0.29 14.14 -0.76
C ALA A 161 -0.36 15.29 0.02
N TRP A 162 0.48 16.06 0.72
CA TRP A 162 0.08 17.19 1.58
C TRP A 162 0.94 18.43 1.34
N THR A 163 0.36 19.61 1.52
CA THR A 163 1.05 20.91 1.52
C THR A 163 0.34 21.92 2.41
N ASN A 164 1.08 22.89 2.94
CA ASN A 164 0.56 23.98 3.77
C ASN A 164 0.20 25.24 2.95
N THR A 165 0.32 25.19 1.61
CA THR A 165 0.16 26.35 0.72
C THR A 165 -0.60 26.00 -0.56
N GLY A 166 -1.26 27.00 -1.16
CA GLY A 166 -2.03 26.85 -2.40
C GLY A 166 -3.55 26.71 -2.16
N ARG A 167 -4.27 26.33 -3.23
CA ARG A 167 -5.71 26.06 -3.24
C ARG A 167 -6.03 24.68 -2.68
N TYR A 168 -5.19 23.70 -2.95
CA TYR A 168 -5.31 22.33 -2.48
C TYR A 168 -4.16 22.02 -1.53
N THR A 169 -4.50 21.68 -0.29
CA THR A 169 -3.57 21.27 0.78
C THR A 169 -3.40 19.75 0.87
N THR A 170 -4.27 18.99 0.19
CA THR A 170 -4.24 17.52 0.10
C THR A 170 -4.50 17.08 -1.34
N ALA A 171 -3.90 15.95 -1.73
CA ALA A 171 -4.20 15.26 -2.98
C ALA A 171 -4.18 13.74 -2.77
N TRP A 172 -5.07 13.06 -3.49
CA TRP A 172 -5.23 11.60 -3.45
C TRP A 172 -5.31 11.07 -4.88
N ALA A 173 -4.63 9.96 -5.12
CA ALA A 173 -4.69 9.21 -6.36
C ALA A 173 -4.91 7.73 -6.07
N GLN A 174 -5.81 7.11 -6.82
CA GLN A 174 -6.06 5.68 -6.84
C GLN A 174 -5.87 5.21 -8.28
N VAL A 175 -4.90 4.32 -8.53
CA VAL A 175 -4.68 3.70 -9.85
C VAL A 175 -5.06 2.23 -9.75
N LEU A 176 -5.98 1.78 -10.58
CA LEU A 176 -6.54 0.43 -10.58
C LEU A 176 -5.99 -0.34 -11.78
N GLY A 177 -5.64 -1.62 -11.60
CA GLY A 177 -4.99 -2.41 -12.63
C GLY A 177 -5.33 -3.90 -12.65
N THR A 178 -5.09 -4.51 -13.81
CA THR A 178 -5.03 -5.98 -13.98
C THR A 178 -3.95 -6.36 -14.99
N ARG A 179 -2.95 -7.15 -14.58
CA ARG A 179 -1.91 -7.73 -15.45
C ARG A 179 -2.38 -9.03 -16.13
N ARG A 180 -1.80 -9.37 -17.29
CA ARG A 180 -2.18 -10.58 -18.06
C ARG A 180 -1.71 -11.84 -17.36
N GLY A 181 -2.66 -12.68 -16.92
CA GLY A 181 -2.37 -13.97 -16.30
C GLY A 181 -1.88 -13.90 -14.85
N VAL A 182 -1.86 -12.71 -14.24
CA VAL A 182 -1.62 -12.54 -12.80
C VAL A 182 -2.95 -12.69 -12.06
N TYR A 183 -2.93 -13.48 -10.99
CA TYR A 183 -4.08 -13.78 -10.16
C TYR A 183 -3.65 -13.65 -8.69
N PRO A 184 -3.78 -12.46 -8.07
CA PRO A 184 -3.28 -12.25 -6.71
C PRO A 184 -3.97 -13.13 -5.66
N LEU A 185 -3.18 -13.65 -4.72
CA LEU A 185 -3.67 -13.97 -3.39
C LEU A 185 -3.80 -12.68 -2.58
N ILE A 186 -4.79 -12.61 -1.70
CA ILE A 186 -5.00 -11.51 -0.75
C ILE A 186 -5.33 -12.12 0.62
N ILE A 187 -4.51 -11.88 1.65
CA ILE A 187 -4.81 -12.26 3.04
C ILE A 187 -5.56 -11.12 3.76
N ASN A 188 -6.62 -11.43 4.51
CA ASN A 188 -7.34 -10.50 5.39
C ASN A 188 -7.67 -9.14 4.75
N LEU A 189 -8.23 -9.14 3.54
CA LEU A 189 -8.55 -7.92 2.76
C LEU A 189 -7.33 -7.03 2.43
N ASP A 190 -6.13 -7.63 2.41
CA ASP A 190 -4.82 -6.98 2.26
C ASP A 190 -4.32 -6.26 3.52
N ALA A 191 -4.69 -6.77 4.70
CA ALA A 191 -4.22 -6.27 5.98
C ALA A 191 -2.72 -6.55 6.17
N PRO A 192 -1.95 -5.58 6.70
CA PRO A 192 -0.49 -5.70 6.84
C PRO A 192 -0.04 -6.50 8.07
N TRP A 193 -0.96 -6.79 9.00
CA TRP A 193 -0.71 -7.65 10.17
C TRP A 193 -2.01 -8.26 10.71
N THR A 194 -1.88 -9.27 11.57
CA THR A 194 -2.97 -9.95 12.30
C THR A 194 -2.49 -10.33 13.71
N GLU A 195 -3.41 -10.40 14.67
CA GLU A 195 -3.22 -11.00 16.01
C GLU A 195 -3.78 -12.45 16.07
N ASN A 196 -4.33 -12.94 14.96
CA ASN A 196 -4.95 -14.27 14.85
C ASN A 196 -4.30 -15.07 13.70
N PRO A 197 -3.77 -16.28 13.95
CA PRO A 197 -3.27 -17.18 12.91
C PRO A 197 -4.38 -17.75 12.01
N SER A 198 -5.63 -17.80 12.46
CA SER A 198 -6.77 -18.06 11.59
C SER A 198 -7.05 -16.84 10.70
N VAL A 199 -6.65 -16.92 9.43
CA VAL A 199 -6.77 -15.86 8.42
C VAL A 199 -7.74 -16.23 7.31
N ARG A 200 -8.20 -15.21 6.58
CA ARG A 200 -9.15 -15.36 5.47
C ARG A 200 -8.52 -14.91 4.16
N LEU A 201 -8.42 -15.85 3.23
CA LEU A 201 -7.82 -15.65 1.91
C LEU A 201 -8.89 -15.29 0.88
N TYR A 202 -8.57 -14.36 -0.02
CA TYR A 202 -9.23 -14.23 -1.30
C TYR A 202 -8.29 -14.66 -2.44
N VAL A 203 -8.75 -15.60 -3.26
CA VAL A 203 -7.99 -16.21 -4.36
C VAL A 203 -8.54 -15.74 -5.69
N HIS A 204 -7.90 -14.73 -6.30
CA HIS A 204 -8.26 -14.30 -7.65
C HIS A 204 -8.14 -15.47 -8.64
N GLY A 205 -9.02 -15.49 -9.64
CA GLY A 205 -8.99 -16.52 -10.67
C GLY A 205 -9.52 -17.89 -10.27
N ALA A 206 -9.91 -18.14 -9.01
CA ALA A 206 -10.49 -19.43 -8.60
C ALA A 206 -11.72 -19.83 -9.45
N ARG A 207 -12.63 -18.89 -9.77
CA ARG A 207 -13.76 -19.10 -10.73
C ARG A 207 -13.34 -19.53 -12.14
N ARG A 208 -12.05 -19.46 -12.50
CA ARG A 208 -11.49 -19.84 -13.81
C ARG A 208 -10.61 -21.10 -13.73
N ALA A 209 -10.38 -21.62 -12.54
CA ALA A 209 -9.54 -22.79 -12.31
C ALA A 209 -10.37 -24.09 -12.35
N THR A 210 -9.70 -25.23 -12.56
CA THR A 210 -10.27 -26.58 -12.42
C THR A 210 -9.82 -27.27 -11.14
N ALA A 211 -8.70 -26.84 -10.56
CA ALA A 211 -8.20 -27.28 -9.26
C ALA A 211 -7.35 -26.18 -8.61
N MET A 212 -7.29 -26.16 -7.28
CA MET A 212 -6.38 -25.32 -6.49
C MET A 212 -5.65 -26.15 -5.42
N ARG A 213 -4.52 -25.65 -4.92
CA ARG A 213 -3.89 -26.13 -3.68
C ARG A 213 -3.11 -25.00 -3.00
N LEU A 214 -2.84 -25.15 -1.69
CA LEU A 214 -2.22 -24.11 -0.86
C LEU A 214 -1.02 -24.65 -0.07
N SER A 215 -0.17 -23.75 0.43
CA SER A 215 1.00 -24.06 1.26
C SER A 215 1.38 -22.87 2.15
N ASN A 216 1.99 -23.12 3.32
CA ASN A 216 2.58 -22.09 4.19
C ASN A 216 4.11 -21.90 3.98
N ASP A 217 4.73 -22.67 3.07
CA ASP A 217 6.19 -22.64 2.83
C ASP A 217 6.60 -22.79 1.34
N GLY A 218 5.62 -22.94 0.44
CA GLY A 218 5.81 -23.16 -1.00
C GLY A 218 6.30 -24.57 -1.36
N ARG A 219 6.44 -25.49 -0.39
CA ARG A 219 7.09 -26.81 -0.54
C ARG A 219 6.16 -27.94 -0.13
N ASN A 220 5.57 -27.82 1.06
CA ASN A 220 4.59 -28.72 1.62
C ASN A 220 3.20 -28.21 1.21
N TRP A 221 2.62 -28.84 0.19
CA TRP A 221 1.36 -28.42 -0.42
C TRP A 221 0.19 -29.29 0.06
N SER A 222 -0.99 -28.70 0.16
CA SER A 222 -2.23 -29.46 0.27
C SER A 222 -2.45 -30.32 -0.98
N GLU A 223 -3.31 -31.33 -0.85
CA GLU A 223 -3.89 -32.00 -2.00
C GLU A 223 -4.62 -31.01 -2.93
N TRP A 224 -4.71 -31.37 -4.21
CA TRP A 224 -5.48 -30.63 -5.20
C TRP A 224 -6.98 -30.74 -4.90
N ARG A 225 -7.65 -29.61 -4.74
CA ARG A 225 -9.06 -29.52 -4.34
C ARG A 225 -9.87 -28.60 -5.26
N THR A 226 -11.20 -28.71 -5.17
CA THR A 226 -12.14 -27.84 -5.88
C THR A 226 -11.83 -26.36 -5.60
N PRO A 227 -11.71 -25.50 -6.64
CA PRO A 227 -11.43 -24.08 -6.47
C PRO A 227 -12.49 -23.34 -5.65
N GLN A 228 -12.04 -22.46 -4.76
CA GLN A 228 -12.86 -21.58 -3.93
C GLN A 228 -12.20 -20.19 -3.94
N GLU A 229 -13.02 -19.13 -4.03
CA GLU A 229 -12.51 -17.75 -3.97
C GLU A 229 -12.18 -17.32 -2.55
N TRP A 230 -13.08 -17.60 -1.61
CA TRP A 230 -12.86 -17.40 -0.19
C TRP A 230 -12.38 -18.71 0.44
N VAL A 231 -11.30 -18.65 1.20
CA VAL A 231 -10.77 -19.78 1.95
C VAL A 231 -10.37 -19.28 3.33
N ASP A 232 -10.94 -19.87 4.37
CA ASP A 232 -10.45 -19.72 5.73
C ASP A 232 -9.24 -20.67 5.92
N TRP A 233 -8.16 -20.20 6.54
CA TRP A 233 -6.85 -20.84 6.51
C TRP A 233 -6.04 -20.57 7.79
N GLU A 234 -5.24 -21.55 8.23
CA GLU A 234 -4.44 -21.44 9.46
C GLU A 234 -2.96 -21.20 9.12
N LEU A 235 -2.40 -20.12 9.68
CA LEU A 235 -0.97 -19.85 9.70
C LEU A 235 -0.27 -20.67 10.80
N PRO A 236 1.05 -20.86 10.74
CA PRO A 236 1.82 -21.27 11.91
C PRO A 236 1.62 -20.28 13.08
N HIS A 237 1.59 -20.78 14.31
CA HIS A 237 1.18 -19.99 15.49
C HIS A 237 2.31 -19.09 16.06
N GLU A 238 3.53 -19.17 15.55
CA GLU A 238 4.66 -18.34 15.97
C GLU A 238 4.56 -16.89 15.43
N PRO A 239 4.83 -15.84 16.25
CA PRO A 239 4.87 -14.47 15.75
C PRO A 239 5.97 -14.26 14.69
N GLY A 240 5.63 -13.57 13.60
CA GLY A 240 6.53 -13.40 12.46
C GLY A 240 5.80 -13.08 11.15
N GLU A 241 6.55 -12.88 10.07
CA GLU A 241 6.01 -12.76 8.72
C GLU A 241 5.72 -14.17 8.16
N HIS A 242 4.45 -14.45 7.90
CA HIS A 242 4.01 -15.71 7.30
C HIS A 242 3.58 -15.49 5.86
N THR A 243 3.94 -16.42 4.97
CA THR A 243 3.59 -16.36 3.55
C THR A 243 2.73 -17.55 3.16
N VAL A 244 1.52 -17.27 2.68
CA VAL A 244 0.64 -18.28 2.10
C VAL A 244 0.86 -18.31 0.59
N TYR A 245 1.00 -19.50 0.03
CA TYR A 245 1.16 -19.76 -1.40
C TYR A 245 -0.09 -20.47 -1.93
N VAL A 246 -0.51 -20.13 -3.15
CA VAL A 246 -1.61 -20.80 -3.85
C VAL A 246 -1.20 -21.15 -5.29
N GLN A 247 -1.46 -22.39 -5.68
CA GLN A 247 -1.39 -22.85 -7.06
C GLN A 247 -2.80 -23.08 -7.62
N LEU A 248 -3.02 -22.66 -8.88
CA LEU A 248 -4.28 -22.78 -9.63
C LEU A 248 -4.05 -23.45 -10.98
N ILE A 249 -4.79 -24.51 -11.29
CA ILE A 249 -4.82 -25.07 -12.66
C ILE A 249 -5.87 -24.31 -13.47
N ILE A 250 -5.43 -23.45 -14.39
CA ILE A 250 -6.31 -22.68 -15.29
C ILE A 250 -5.97 -23.08 -16.73
N ARG A 251 -6.94 -23.66 -17.45
CA ARG A 251 -6.77 -24.15 -18.85
C ARG A 251 -5.54 -25.08 -19.02
N GLY A 252 -5.36 -26.00 -18.08
CA GLY A 252 -4.25 -26.98 -18.10
C GLY A 252 -2.87 -26.41 -17.76
N ARG A 253 -2.77 -25.13 -17.34
CA ARG A 253 -1.52 -24.52 -16.86
C ARG A 253 -1.61 -24.24 -15.37
N VAL A 254 -0.54 -24.54 -14.64
CA VAL A 254 -0.38 -24.09 -13.25
C VAL A 254 -0.01 -22.62 -13.25
N TYR A 255 -0.73 -21.83 -12.46
CA TYR A 255 -0.39 -20.48 -12.05
C TYR A 255 -0.07 -20.51 -10.56
N GLU A 256 0.97 -19.80 -10.13
CA GLU A 256 1.33 -19.66 -8.72
C GLU A 256 1.24 -18.19 -8.30
N THR A 257 0.85 -17.96 -7.06
CA THR A 257 0.84 -16.66 -6.39
C THR A 257 1.09 -16.88 -4.90
N SER A 258 1.55 -15.85 -4.21
CA SER A 258 1.69 -15.83 -2.76
C SER A 258 1.28 -14.47 -2.21
N ASP A 259 1.02 -14.45 -0.90
CA ASP A 259 0.84 -13.23 -0.13
C ASP A 259 1.37 -13.43 1.29
N SER A 260 1.77 -12.34 1.95
CA SER A 260 2.47 -12.36 3.23
C SER A 260 1.79 -11.43 4.25
N ILE A 261 1.72 -11.86 5.51
CA ILE A 261 1.14 -11.08 6.61
C ILE A 261 1.98 -11.26 7.88
N LEU A 262 2.11 -10.19 8.66
CA LEU A 262 2.78 -10.22 9.97
C LEU A 262 1.81 -10.69 11.07
N LEU A 263 2.03 -11.89 11.62
CA LEU A 263 1.40 -12.33 12.87
C LEU A 263 2.15 -11.71 14.06
N ARG A 264 1.40 -11.23 15.06
CA ARG A 264 1.90 -10.50 16.24
C ARG A 264 1.49 -11.16 17.55
#